data_AF-A0A924I915-F1
#
_entry.id   AF-A0A924I915-F1
#
_cell.length_a   1.000
_cell.length_b   1.000
_cell.length_c   1.000
_cell.angle_alpha   90.00
_cell.angle_beta   90.00
_cell.angle_gamma   90.00
#
_symmetry.space_group_name_H-M   'P 1'
#
loop_
_entity.id
_entity.type
_entity.pdbx_description
1 polymer ?
#
loop_
_entity_poly.entity_id
_entity_poly.type
_entity_poly.pdbx_seq_one_letter_code
_entity_poly.pdbx_strand_id
1 'polypeptide(L)'
;MATGTKTGGRSKGTPNRTTAETKQLLQTIVGKELDNLGTMLEQLEPNERINAISKLLPYILPKQSEVKTDLTANVDLNQKPPFDLSKLSDAALEELQNLIPKIH
;
A
#
# COMPACT_ATOMS: atom_id res chain seq x y z
N MET A 1 -55.59 -24.08 -12.64
CA MET A 1 -54.41 -23.38 -12.06
C MET A 1 -53.19 -24.23 -12.40
N ALA A 2 -52.22 -23.70 -13.15
CA ALA A 2 -51.01 -24.46 -13.49
C ALA A 2 -49.91 -24.16 -12.47
N THR A 3 -49.64 -25.09 -11.57
CA THR A 3 -48.51 -25.05 -10.62
C THR A 3 -47.26 -25.59 -11.29
N GLY A 4 -46.60 -24.77 -12.12
CA GLY A 4 -45.29 -25.09 -12.68
C GLY A 4 -44.17 -24.48 -11.84
N THR A 5 -43.46 -25.30 -11.06
CA THR A 5 -42.20 -24.88 -10.43
C THR A 5 -41.14 -24.70 -11.52
N LYS A 6 -40.61 -23.47 -11.68
CA LYS A 6 -39.54 -23.17 -12.65
C LYS A 6 -38.22 -23.79 -12.16
N THR A 7 -37.83 -24.95 -12.70
CA THR A 7 -36.64 -25.71 -12.26
C THR A 7 -35.40 -25.51 -13.15
N GLY A 8 -35.16 -24.32 -13.70
CA GLY A 8 -34.04 -24.17 -14.65
C GLY A 8 -33.67 -22.76 -15.08
N GLY A 9 -33.57 -21.81 -14.14
CA GLY A 9 -32.99 -20.49 -14.41
C GLY A 9 -31.47 -20.47 -14.25
N ARG A 10 -30.80 -19.46 -14.83
CA ARG A 10 -29.36 -19.22 -14.58
C ARG A 10 -29.12 -19.07 -13.08
N SER A 11 -28.19 -19.85 -12.54
CA SER A 11 -27.74 -19.74 -11.14
C SER A 11 -27.19 -18.34 -10.87
N LYS A 12 -27.74 -17.69 -9.86
CA LYS A 12 -27.33 -16.35 -9.42
C LYS A 12 -25.84 -16.41 -9.03
N GLY A 13 -24.99 -15.69 -9.75
CA GLY A 13 -23.54 -15.66 -9.53
C GLY A 13 -22.69 -16.29 -10.62
N THR A 14 -23.27 -16.93 -11.65
CA THR A 14 -22.47 -17.39 -12.80
C THR A 14 -21.99 -16.18 -13.60
N PRO A 15 -20.66 -15.89 -13.64
CA PRO A 15 -20.13 -14.78 -14.42
C PRO A 15 -20.52 -14.97 -15.88
N ASN A 16 -20.77 -13.87 -16.59
CA ASN A 16 -21.16 -13.96 -18.00
C ASN A 16 -20.01 -14.64 -18.75
N ARG A 17 -20.27 -15.75 -19.46
CA ARG A 17 -19.21 -16.53 -20.12
C ARG A 17 -18.32 -15.65 -21.02
N THR A 18 -18.94 -14.70 -21.72
CA THR A 18 -18.26 -13.69 -22.53
C THR A 18 -17.30 -12.80 -21.72
N THR A 19 -17.61 -12.46 -20.46
CA THR A 19 -16.72 -11.67 -19.58
C THR A 19 -15.52 -12.48 -19.08
N ALA A 20 -15.67 -13.80 -18.95
CA ALA A 20 -14.55 -14.67 -18.58
C ALA A 20 -13.58 -14.86 -19.76
N GLU A 21 -14.13 -15.10 -20.96
CA GLU A 21 -13.36 -15.23 -22.20
C GLU A 21 -12.59 -13.93 -22.52
N THR A 22 -13.22 -12.76 -22.39
CA THR A 22 -12.51 -11.47 -22.59
C THR A 22 -11.45 -11.21 -21.54
N LYS A 23 -11.69 -11.56 -20.27
CA LYS A 23 -10.69 -11.44 -19.20
C LYS A 23 -9.47 -12.33 -19.46
N GLN A 24 -9.67 -13.56 -19.91
CA GLN A 24 -8.59 -14.47 -20.26
C GLN A 24 -7.76 -13.96 -21.45
N LEU A 25 -8.43 -13.44 -22.48
CA LEU A 25 -7.76 -12.84 -23.62
C LEU A 25 -6.92 -11.63 -23.20
N LEU A 26 -7.48 -10.74 -22.38
CA LEU A 26 -6.77 -9.59 -21.84
C LEU A 26 -5.56 -10.01 -20.99
N GLN A 27 -5.71 -11.01 -20.12
CA GLN A 27 -4.59 -11.54 -19.33
C GLN A 27 -3.48 -12.10 -20.22
N THR A 28 -3.84 -12.79 -21.32
CA THR A 28 -2.87 -13.34 -22.26
C THR A 28 -2.11 -12.23 -23.01
N ILE A 29 -2.81 -11.19 -23.43
CA ILE A 29 -2.19 -10.04 -24.12
C ILE A 29 -1.27 -9.29 -23.16
N VAL A 30 -1.78 -8.94 -21.97
CA VAL A 30 -0.99 -8.23 -20.97
C VAL A 30 0.23 -9.03 -20.54
N GLY A 31 0.12 -10.35 -20.38
CA GLY A 31 1.27 -11.22 -20.07
C GLY A 31 2.38 -11.12 -21.13
N LYS A 32 2.01 -11.19 -22.41
CA LYS A 32 2.98 -11.06 -23.52
C LYS A 32 3.63 -9.68 -23.58
N GLU A 33 2.87 -8.63 -23.30
CA GLU A 33 3.42 -7.26 -23.24
C GLU A 33 4.37 -7.10 -22.05
N LEU A 34 4.07 -7.71 -20.90
CA LEU A 34 4.94 -7.70 -19.73
C LEU A 34 6.26 -8.42 -19.97
N ASP A 35 6.26 -9.52 -20.74
CA ASP A 35 7.50 -10.22 -21.12
C ASP A 35 8.43 -9.32 -21.97
N ASN A 36 7.85 -8.45 -22.80
CA ASN A 36 8.58 -7.50 -23.65
C ASN A 36 8.77 -6.13 -23.01
N LEU A 37 8.26 -5.91 -21.80
CA LEU A 37 8.25 -4.59 -21.17
C LEU A 37 9.67 -4.08 -20.89
N GLY A 38 10.61 -4.96 -20.59
CA GLY A 38 12.02 -4.59 -20.40
C GLY A 38 12.65 -3.97 -21.64
N THR A 39 12.46 -4.60 -22.81
CA THR A 39 13.01 -4.11 -24.08
C THR A 39 12.29 -2.85 -24.55
N MET A 40 10.98 -2.76 -24.34
CA MET A 40 10.22 -1.54 -24.59
C MET A 40 10.77 -0.37 -23.75
N LEU A 41 10.93 -0.56 -22.43
CA LEU A 41 11.47 0.48 -21.55
C LEU A 41 12.87 0.95 -21.95
N GLU A 42 13.70 0.09 -22.54
CA GLU A 42 15.02 0.46 -23.05
C GLU A 42 14.97 1.34 -24.30
N GLN A 43 13.92 1.20 -25.12
CA GLN A 43 13.70 1.99 -26.33
C GLN A 43 13.01 3.34 -26.08
N LEU A 44 12.46 3.55 -24.89
CA LEU A 44 11.80 4.81 -24.52
C LEU A 44 12.82 5.93 -24.25
N GLU A 45 12.41 7.16 -24.54
CA GLU A 45 13.14 8.35 -24.14
C GLU A 45 13.29 8.42 -22.60
N PRO A 46 14.38 8.98 -22.07
CA PRO A 46 14.67 8.97 -20.63
C PRO A 46 13.51 9.49 -19.75
N ASN A 47 12.83 10.56 -20.20
CA ASN A 47 11.69 11.14 -19.49
C ASN A 47 10.46 10.21 -19.47
N GLU A 48 10.17 9.55 -20.60
CA GLU A 48 9.04 8.63 -20.69
C GLU A 48 9.32 7.35 -19.90
N ARG A 49 10.57 6.88 -19.90
CA ARG A 49 11.02 5.74 -19.11
C ARG A 49 10.81 5.96 -17.61
N ILE A 50 11.19 7.13 -17.10
CA ILE A 50 10.97 7.50 -15.69
C ILE A 50 9.47 7.54 -15.37
N ASN A 51 8.66 8.10 -16.26
CA ASN A 51 7.21 8.17 -16.08
C ASN A 51 6.57 6.77 -16.05
N ALA A 52 6.97 5.88 -16.96
CA ALA A 52 6.52 4.50 -16.98
C ALA A 52 6.90 3.75 -15.70
N ILE A 53 8.15 3.87 -15.24
CA ILE A 53 8.60 3.26 -13.98
C ILE A 53 7.81 3.80 -12.78
N SER A 54 7.58 5.11 -12.71
CA SER A 54 6.79 5.74 -11.64
C SER A 54 5.36 5.18 -11.56
N LYS A 55 4.75 4.88 -12.71
CA LYS A 55 3.42 4.26 -12.79
C LYS A 55 3.42 2.77 -12.42
N LEU A 56 4.53 2.06 -12.61
CA LEU A 56 4.68 0.63 -12.27
C LEU A 56 5.05 0.41 -10.80
N LEU A 57 5.82 1.33 -10.21
CA LEU A 57 6.28 1.28 -8.83
C LEU A 57 5.18 0.93 -7.78
N PRO A 58 3.95 1.47 -7.85
CA PRO A 58 2.87 1.21 -6.88
C PRO A 58 2.33 -0.22 -6.91
N TYR A 59 2.59 -0.95 -8.01
CA TYR A 59 2.13 -2.33 -8.20
C TYR A 59 3.20 -3.35 -7.81
N ILE A 60 4.47 -2.93 -7.77
CA ILE A 60 5.63 -3.76 -7.39
C ILE A 60 5.91 -3.60 -5.90
N LEU A 61 5.94 -2.36 -5.43
CA LEU A 61 6.16 -2.05 -4.03
C LEU A 61 4.81 -1.79 -3.37
N PRO A 62 4.56 -2.39 -2.19
CA PRO A 62 3.45 -1.92 -1.37
C PRO A 62 3.71 -0.43 -1.13
N LYS A 63 2.77 0.43 -1.56
CA LYS A 63 2.79 1.83 -1.14
C LYS A 63 2.89 1.80 0.38
N GLN A 64 3.99 2.32 0.93
CA GLN A 64 4.09 2.54 2.35
C GLN A 64 2.85 3.34 2.71
N SER A 65 1.92 2.68 3.40
CA SER A 65 0.81 3.39 4.00
C SER A 65 1.47 4.44 4.86
N GLU A 66 1.18 5.72 4.62
CA GLU A 66 1.52 6.74 5.59
C GLU A 66 1.16 6.14 6.93
N VAL A 67 2.17 5.94 7.79
CA VAL A 67 1.92 5.52 9.15
C VAL A 67 1.15 6.70 9.72
N LYS A 68 -0.18 6.61 9.63
CA LYS A 68 -1.06 7.33 10.51
C LYS A 68 -0.70 6.76 11.86
N THR A 69 0.27 7.39 12.50
CA THR A 69 0.47 7.26 13.92
C THR A 69 -0.78 7.90 14.50
N ASP A 70 -1.89 7.18 14.46
CA ASP A 70 -2.95 7.35 15.41
C ASP A 70 -2.26 7.01 16.73
N LEU A 71 -1.68 8.04 17.35
CA LEU A 71 -1.24 8.01 18.74
C LEU A 71 -2.51 7.89 19.59
N THR A 72 -3.25 6.79 19.42
CA THR A 72 -4.10 6.21 20.45
C THR A 72 -3.20 5.40 21.38
N ALA A 73 -2.04 5.97 21.75
CA ALA A 73 -1.66 5.84 23.13
C ALA A 73 -2.85 6.43 23.90
N ASN A 74 -3.61 5.57 24.58
CA ASN A 74 -4.39 6.00 25.72
C ASN A 74 -3.39 6.59 26.71
N VAL A 75 -2.94 7.82 26.45
CA VAL A 75 -2.24 8.65 27.42
C VAL A 75 -3.36 9.12 28.30
N ASP A 76 -3.66 8.32 29.33
CA ASP A 76 -4.40 8.81 30.47
C ASP A 76 -3.66 10.06 30.97
N LEU A 77 -4.17 11.25 30.63
CA LEU A 77 -3.62 12.55 31.07
C LEU A 77 -3.68 12.71 32.61
N ASN A 78 -4.29 11.74 33.29
CA ASN A 78 -4.38 11.63 34.75
C ASN A 78 -3.42 10.60 35.36
N GLN A 79 -2.61 9.90 34.57
CA GLN A 79 -1.52 9.10 35.10
C GLN A 79 -0.25 9.92 35.12
N LYS A 80 0.19 10.27 36.34
CA LYS A 80 1.49 10.87 36.63
C LYS A 80 2.56 10.16 35.79
N PRO A 81 3.38 10.89 35.00
CA PRO A 81 4.41 10.26 34.19
C PRO A 81 5.27 9.36 35.09
N PRO A 82 5.64 8.14 34.64
CA PRO A 82 6.41 7.20 35.45
C PRO A 82 7.81 7.73 35.81
N PHE A 83 8.23 8.82 35.18
CA PHE A 83 9.47 9.52 35.45
C PHE A 83 9.18 10.88 36.09
N ASP A 84 9.66 11.04 37.31
CA ASP A 84 9.58 12.28 38.07
C ASP A 84 10.65 13.25 37.56
N LEU A 85 10.27 14.13 36.63
CA LEU A 85 11.14 15.13 36.01
C LEU A 85 11.76 16.11 37.02
N SER A 86 11.20 16.20 38.24
CA SER A 86 11.77 17.01 39.33
C SER A 86 13.03 16.40 39.94
N LYS A 87 13.35 15.14 39.62
CA LYS A 87 14.51 14.41 40.15
C LYS A 87 15.69 14.33 39.17
N LEU A 88 15.58 14.92 37.98
CA LEU A 88 16.76 15.11 37.14
C LEU A 88 17.57 16.28 37.71
N SER A 89 18.72 15.95 38.29
CA SER A 89 19.78 16.92 38.60
C SER A 89 20.16 17.66 37.32
N ASP A 90 20.46 18.96 37.42
CA ASP A 90 20.92 19.79 36.30
C ASP A 90 22.11 19.15 35.56
N ALA A 91 22.93 18.36 36.26
CA ALA A 91 24.05 17.61 35.67
C ALA A 91 23.60 16.52 34.67
N ALA A 92 22.46 15.86 34.90
CA ALA A 92 21.94 14.83 33.99
C ALA A 92 21.34 15.43 32.71
N LEU A 93 20.89 16.69 32.77
CA LEU A 93 20.41 17.43 31.60
C LEU A 93 21.58 17.79 30.67
N GLU A 94 22.74 18.10 31.24
CA GLU A 94 23.95 18.42 30.50
C GLU A 94 24.53 17.18 29.80
N GLU A 95 24.47 16.00 30.43
CA GLU A 95 24.86 14.73 29.80
C GLU A 95 23.96 14.37 28.60
N LEU A 96 22.64 14.62 28.70
CA LEU A 96 21.72 14.43 27.58
C LEU A 96 22.00 15.40 26.42
N GLN A 97 22.36 16.65 26.73
CA GLN A 97 22.67 17.64 25.71
C GLN A 97 23.93 17.27 24.90
N ASN A 98 24.88 16.57 25.53
CA ASN A 98 26.10 16.10 24.86
C ASN A 98 25.88 14.85 23.99
N LEU A 99 24.76 14.14 24.17
CA LEU A 99 24.45 12.93 23.40
C LEU A 99 23.67 13.21 22.10
N ILE A 100 23.08 14.40 21.97
CA ILE A 100 22.40 14.81 20.75
C ILE A 100 23.48 15.29 19.76
N PRO A 101 23.68 14.62 18.60
CA PRO A 101 24.62 15.11 17.61
C PRO A 101 24.19 16.51 17.18
N LYS A 102 25.04 17.52 17.41
CA LYS A 102 24.81 18.88 16.94
C LYS A 102 24.70 18.83 15.41
N ILE A 103 23.48 18.95 14.88
CA ILE A 103 23.25 19.12 13.45
C ILE A 103 23.83 20.50 13.10
N HIS A 104 24.86 20.50 12.25
CA HIS A 104 25.49 21.72 11.73
C HIS A 104 24.73 22.26 10.53
#